data_AF-A0AAV1Z871-F1
#
_entry.id   AF-A0AAV1Z871-F1
#
_cell.length_a   1.000
_cell.length_b   1.000
_cell.length_c   1.000
_cell.angle_alpha   90.00
_cell.angle_beta   90.00
_cell.angle_gamma   90.00
#
_symmetry.space_group_name_H-M   'P 1'
#
loop_
_entity.id
_entity.type
_entity.pdbx_description
1 polymer ?
#
loop_
_entity_poly.entity_id
_entity_poly.type
_entity_poly.pdbx_seq_one_letter_code
_entity_poly.pdbx_strand_id
1 'polypeptide(L)'
;MLVLSLGGPVNGFMLDPSIGEFVLTDPNIKIKPRGKIYSLNEGYEGLWDKAVLEYVRSKKYPTSGKPYGARYIGSMVADVHRTLKYGGIFMYPATKDAPKGKLRLMYECSPMAYLIEKAGGVATTGKMPILDIVPESIHQRSPIFLGSPEDVKEVMEIIKKHNL
;
A
#
# COMPACT_ATOMS: atom_id res chain seq x y z
N MET A 1 -10.12 -9.22 -13.32
CA MET A 1 -10.87 -8.12 -12.67
C MET A 1 -10.21 -6.81 -13.05
N LEU A 2 -11.02 -5.80 -13.36
CA LEU A 2 -10.62 -4.41 -13.59
C LEU A 2 -11.06 -3.57 -12.38
N VAL A 3 -10.18 -2.72 -11.86
CA VAL A 3 -10.52 -1.76 -10.80
C VAL A 3 -10.29 -0.36 -11.34
N LEU A 4 -11.31 0.50 -11.26
CA LEU A 4 -11.32 1.78 -11.96
C LEU A 4 -11.87 2.91 -11.08
N SER A 5 -11.25 4.09 -11.21
CA SER A 5 -11.82 5.37 -10.78
C SER A 5 -11.47 6.45 -11.81
N LEU A 6 -12.45 7.29 -12.15
CA LEU A 6 -12.31 8.41 -13.10
C LEU A 6 -12.53 9.77 -12.41
N GLY A 7 -12.22 9.87 -11.12
CA GLY A 7 -12.42 11.07 -10.30
C GLY A 7 -13.47 10.85 -9.21
N GLY A 8 -14.42 9.95 -9.46
CA GLY A 8 -15.44 9.49 -8.53
C GLY A 8 -15.04 8.25 -7.71
N PRO A 9 -16.03 7.45 -7.27
CA PRO A 9 -15.81 6.22 -6.52
C PRO A 9 -14.88 5.22 -7.24
N VAL A 10 -14.26 4.34 -6.45
CA VAL A 10 -13.55 3.18 -6.97
C VAL A 10 -14.56 2.07 -7.20
N ASN A 11 -14.55 1.46 -8.38
CA ASN A 11 -15.43 0.37 -8.75
C ASN A 11 -14.64 -0.84 -9.24
N GLY A 12 -15.11 -2.04 -8.92
CA GLY A 12 -14.56 -3.30 -9.40
C GLY A 12 -15.48 -3.96 -10.42
N PHE A 13 -14.88 -4.39 -11.53
CA PHE A 13 -15.56 -5.09 -12.62
C PHE A 13 -14.89 -6.45 -12.86
N MET A 14 -15.68 -7.52 -12.88
CA MET A 14 -15.17 -8.86 -13.18
C MET A 14 -15.40 -9.16 -14.67
N LEU A 15 -14.38 -9.70 -15.33
CA LEU A 15 -14.54 -10.18 -16.70
C LEU A 15 -15.40 -11.44 -16.67
N ASP A 16 -16.51 -11.43 -17.40
CA ASP A 16 -17.25 -12.63 -17.75
C ASP A 16 -16.65 -13.17 -19.06
N PRO A 17 -15.93 -14.31 -19.03
CA PRO A 17 -15.28 -14.86 -20.21
C PRO A 17 -16.27 -15.44 -21.23
N SER A 18 -17.52 -15.68 -20.85
CA SER A 18 -18.53 -16.25 -21.76
C SER A 18 -19.03 -15.23 -22.79
N ILE A 19 -19.06 -13.95 -22.40
CA ILE A 19 -19.53 -12.84 -23.24
C ILE A 19 -18.44 -11.80 -23.55
N GLY A 20 -17.28 -11.87 -22.88
CA GLY A 20 -16.17 -10.95 -23.11
C GLY A 20 -16.35 -9.57 -22.48
N GLU A 21 -17.25 -9.44 -21.50
CA GLU A 21 -17.62 -8.15 -20.91
C GLU A 21 -17.15 -8.00 -19.46
N PHE A 22 -16.80 -6.77 -19.08
CA PHE A 22 -16.48 -6.43 -17.68
C PHE A 22 -17.75 -5.99 -16.95
N VAL A 23 -18.28 -6.86 -16.08
CA VAL A 23 -19.51 -6.64 -15.32
C VAL A 23 -19.20 -6.01 -13.97
N LEU A 24 -19.93 -4.97 -13.57
CA LEU A 24 -19.78 -4.33 -12.26
C LEU A 24 -20.14 -5.33 -11.15
N THR A 25 -19.17 -5.69 -10.32
CA THR A 25 -19.36 -6.62 -9.18
C THR A 25 -19.19 -5.95 -7.83
N ASP A 26 -18.45 -4.83 -7.79
CA ASP A 26 -18.08 -4.18 -6.54
C ASP A 26 -18.24 -2.65 -6.68
N PRO A 27 -19.45 -2.11 -6.47
CA PRO A 27 -19.69 -0.68 -6.53
C PRO A 27 -19.08 0.04 -5.31
N ASN A 28 -18.53 1.24 -5.54
CA ASN A 28 -18.09 2.17 -4.50
C ASN A 28 -17.24 1.51 -3.40
N ILE A 29 -16.16 0.84 -3.81
CA ILE A 29 -15.21 0.19 -2.91
C ILE A 29 -14.64 1.22 -1.93
N LYS A 30 -14.75 0.91 -0.64
CA LYS A 30 -14.13 1.66 0.46
C LYS A 30 -13.19 0.76 1.25
N ILE A 31 -12.01 1.28 1.53
CA ILE A 31 -11.05 0.59 2.39
C ILE A 31 -11.48 0.74 3.86
N LYS A 32 -11.16 -0.26 4.68
CA LYS A 32 -11.41 -0.19 6.13
C LYS A 32 -10.48 0.83 6.79
N PRO A 33 -10.91 1.55 7.83
CA PRO A 33 -10.06 2.47 8.60
C PRO A 33 -8.80 1.79 9.16
N ARG A 34 -8.93 0.55 9.63
CA ARG A 34 -7.86 -0.33 10.13
C ARG A 34 -8.06 -1.77 9.66
N GLY A 35 -6.96 -2.46 9.36
CA GLY A 35 -6.95 -3.88 9.01
C GLY A 35 -6.34 -4.77 10.08
N LYS A 36 -5.98 -5.97 9.64
CA LYS A 36 -5.32 -7.01 10.47
C LYS A 36 -4.21 -7.73 9.69
N ILE A 37 -3.76 -7.13 8.59
CA ILE A 37 -2.79 -7.69 7.66
C ILE A 37 -1.71 -6.65 7.41
N TYR A 38 -0.44 -7.07 7.47
CA TYR A 38 0.66 -6.32 6.90
C TYR A 38 1.27 -7.11 5.74
N SER A 39 1.79 -6.38 4.76
CA SER A 39 2.33 -6.95 3.53
C SER A 39 3.63 -6.26 3.13
N LEU A 40 4.74 -6.98 3.28
CA LEU A 40 6.06 -6.59 2.78
C LEU A 40 6.96 -7.81 2.61
N ASN A 41 8.07 -7.65 1.87
CA ASN A 41 9.07 -8.70 1.72
C ASN A 41 10.03 -8.73 2.90
N GLU A 42 9.80 -9.65 3.84
CA GLU A 42 10.64 -9.82 5.02
C GLU A 42 12.06 -10.33 4.74
N GLY A 43 12.34 -10.81 3.52
CA GLY A 43 13.71 -11.16 3.10
C GLY A 43 14.67 -9.96 3.09
N TYR A 44 14.15 -8.73 3.13
CA TYR A 44 14.96 -7.51 3.23
C TYR A 44 15.15 -6.99 4.66
N GLU A 45 14.81 -7.76 5.70
CA GLU A 45 14.87 -7.30 7.11
C GLU A 45 16.22 -6.66 7.48
N GLY A 46 17.35 -7.25 7.07
CA GLY A 46 18.69 -6.69 7.35
C GLY A 46 19.02 -5.37 6.62
N LEU A 47 18.19 -5.00 5.64
CA LEU A 47 18.36 -3.80 4.81
C LEU A 47 17.35 -2.69 5.14
N TRP A 48 16.38 -2.96 6.00
CA TRP A 48 15.42 -1.95 6.44
C TRP A 48 16.03 -0.91 7.37
N ASP A 49 15.35 0.23 7.43
CA ASP A 49 15.57 1.21 8.49
C ASP A 49 14.93 0.75 9.82
N LYS A 50 15.24 1.50 10.89
CA LYS A 50 14.75 1.19 12.24
C LYS A 50 13.24 1.35 12.38
N ALA A 51 12.61 2.24 11.61
CA ALA A 51 11.18 2.50 11.71
C ALA A 51 10.35 1.34 11.13
N VAL A 52 10.75 0.81 9.98
CA VAL A 52 10.13 -0.37 9.38
C VAL A 52 10.28 -1.59 10.31
N LEU A 53 11.48 -1.79 10.86
CA LEU A 53 11.74 -2.85 11.84
C LEU A 53 10.83 -2.72 13.08
N GLU A 54 10.73 -1.52 13.65
CA GLU A 54 9.86 -1.26 14.81
C GLU A 54 8.38 -1.52 14.48
N TYR A 55 7.90 -1.05 13.34
CA TYR A 55 6.51 -1.27 12.91
C TYR A 55 6.20 -2.76 12.69
N VAL A 56 7.03 -3.50 11.96
CA VAL A 56 6.80 -4.93 11.72
C VAL A 56 6.86 -5.71 13.04
N ARG A 57 7.78 -5.36 13.95
CA ARG A 57 7.85 -5.96 15.28
C ARG A 57 6.58 -5.69 16.08
N SER A 58 6.02 -4.47 16.04
CA SER A 58 4.77 -4.15 16.74
C SER A 58 3.56 -4.92 16.18
N LYS A 59 3.56 -5.22 14.87
CA LYS A 59 2.55 -6.08 14.24
C LYS A 59 2.65 -7.55 14.65
N LYS A 60 3.88 -8.07 14.86
CA LYS A 60 4.13 -9.46 15.29
C LYS A 60 3.92 -9.66 16.79
N TYR A 61 4.29 -8.68 17.60
CA TYR A 61 4.25 -8.74 19.07
C TYR A 61 3.51 -7.53 19.64
N PRO A 62 2.19 -7.43 19.40
CA PRO A 62 1.43 -6.29 19.88
C PRO A 62 1.30 -6.31 21.41
N THR A 63 1.29 -5.13 22.03
CA THR A 63 1.07 -4.97 23.47
C THR A 63 -0.39 -5.24 23.88
N SER A 64 -1.32 -5.18 22.93
CA SER A 64 -2.74 -5.47 23.10
C SER A 64 -3.34 -6.00 21.80
N GLY A 65 -4.33 -6.89 21.91
CA GLY A 65 -4.98 -7.51 20.76
C GLY A 65 -4.18 -8.67 20.15
N LYS A 66 -4.55 -9.07 18.92
CA LYS A 66 -3.93 -10.19 18.21
C LYS A 66 -2.85 -9.70 17.25
N PRO A 67 -1.77 -10.46 17.04
CA PRO A 67 -0.81 -10.20 15.96
C PRO A 67 -1.51 -10.08 14.60
N TYR A 68 -0.95 -9.27 13.72
CA TYR A 68 -1.43 -9.17 12.35
C TYR A 68 -0.99 -10.39 11.54
N GLY A 69 -1.81 -10.80 10.58
CA GLY A 69 -1.41 -11.80 9.61
C GLY A 69 -0.41 -11.20 8.61
N ALA A 70 0.71 -11.88 8.36
CA ALA A 70 1.59 -11.55 7.24
C ALA A 70 0.99 -12.10 5.94
N ARG A 71 0.94 -11.28 4.89
CA ARG A 71 0.63 -11.73 3.53
C ARG A 71 1.55 -11.02 2.55
N TYR A 72 2.27 -11.76 1.74
CA TYR A 72 3.09 -11.18 0.68
C TYR A 72 3.03 -12.09 -0.53
N ILE A 73 2.29 -11.66 -1.56
CA ILE A 73 2.14 -12.42 -2.80
C ILE A 73 3.36 -12.20 -3.70
N GLY A 74 4.01 -11.04 -3.58
CA GLY A 74 5.17 -10.67 -4.41
C GLY A 74 4.77 -10.01 -5.73
N SER A 75 3.46 -9.85 -5.97
CA SER A 75 2.89 -9.07 -7.06
C SER A 75 2.14 -7.87 -6.48
N MET A 76 2.60 -6.66 -6.79
CA MET A 76 2.02 -5.43 -6.25
C MET A 76 0.52 -5.36 -6.49
N VAL A 77 0.04 -5.70 -7.69
CA VAL A 77 -1.39 -5.65 -8.01
C VAL A 77 -2.20 -6.54 -7.08
N ALA A 78 -1.74 -7.76 -6.81
CA ALA A 78 -2.45 -8.71 -5.96
C ALA A 78 -2.42 -8.28 -4.48
N ASP A 79 -1.27 -7.81 -4.00
CA ASP A 79 -1.11 -7.34 -2.63
C ASP A 79 -1.94 -6.07 -2.37
N VAL A 80 -1.91 -5.09 -3.28
CA VAL A 80 -2.71 -3.85 -3.18
C VAL A 80 -4.20 -4.15 -3.31
N HIS A 81 -4.63 -5.03 -4.22
CA HIS A 81 -6.03 -5.41 -4.35
C HIS A 81 -6.58 -6.02 -3.06
N ARG A 82 -5.81 -6.91 -2.42
CA ARG A 82 -6.16 -7.46 -1.11
C ARG A 82 -6.24 -6.37 -0.05
N THR A 83 -5.26 -5.47 0.00
CA THR A 83 -5.26 -4.34 0.95
C THR A 83 -6.50 -3.46 0.77
N LEU A 84 -6.88 -3.16 -0.47
CA LEU A 84 -8.08 -2.40 -0.80
C LEU A 84 -9.36 -3.08 -0.29
N LYS A 85 -9.48 -4.40 -0.46
CA LYS A 85 -10.70 -5.15 -0.11
C LYS A 85 -10.77 -5.52 1.37
N TYR A 86 -9.66 -5.89 1.98
CA TYR A 86 -9.64 -6.44 3.34
C TYR A 86 -9.15 -5.46 4.40
N GLY A 87 -8.58 -4.32 3.97
CA GLY A 87 -7.86 -3.40 4.83
C GLY A 87 -6.48 -3.93 5.20
N GLY A 88 -5.75 -3.12 5.98
CA GLY A 88 -4.38 -3.38 6.40
C GLY A 88 -3.41 -2.51 5.64
N ILE A 89 -2.15 -2.92 5.59
CA ILE A 89 -1.08 -2.12 4.98
C ILE A 89 -0.24 -2.95 4.01
N PHE A 90 0.10 -2.34 2.88
CA PHE A 90 1.16 -2.78 1.98
C PHE A 90 2.34 -1.81 2.07
N MET A 91 3.55 -2.34 2.14
CA MET A 91 4.78 -1.58 2.28
C MET A 91 5.84 -2.09 1.30
N TYR A 92 6.42 -1.16 0.56
CA TYR A 92 7.66 -1.34 -0.18
C TYR A 92 8.60 -0.19 0.20
N PRO A 93 9.21 -0.24 1.40
CA PRO A 93 10.04 0.85 1.89
C PRO A 93 11.33 0.98 1.07
N ALA A 94 12.06 2.06 1.32
CA ALA A 94 13.44 2.16 0.88
C ALA A 94 14.28 1.13 1.66
N THR A 95 15.35 0.66 1.03
CA THR A 95 16.33 -0.23 1.63
C THR A 95 17.72 0.36 1.46
N LYS A 96 18.71 -0.11 2.23
CA LYS A 96 20.10 0.36 2.11
C LYS A 96 20.66 0.28 0.67
N ASP A 97 20.28 -0.75 -0.08
CA ASP A 97 20.68 -0.99 -1.48
C ASP A 97 19.74 -0.33 -2.51
N ALA A 98 18.54 0.08 -2.10
CA ALA A 98 17.59 0.82 -2.94
C ALA A 98 17.01 2.02 -2.15
N PRO A 99 17.79 3.09 -1.96
CA PRO A 99 17.40 4.23 -1.11
C PRO A 99 16.21 5.03 -1.67
N LYS A 100 15.93 4.92 -2.97
CA LYS A 100 14.74 5.50 -3.62
C LYS A 100 13.59 4.49 -3.75
N GLY A 101 13.64 3.35 -3.06
CA GLY A 101 12.71 2.23 -3.24
C GLY A 101 12.91 1.50 -4.58
N LYS A 102 12.04 0.53 -4.84
CA LYS A 102 12.11 -0.32 -6.04
C LYS A 102 11.03 -0.02 -7.08
N LEU A 103 9.84 0.36 -6.63
CA LEU A 103 8.66 0.56 -7.48
C LEU A 103 8.73 1.92 -8.18
N ARG A 104 8.26 1.99 -9.42
CA ARG A 104 8.28 3.21 -10.22
C ARG A 104 7.09 4.08 -9.90
N LEU A 105 7.38 5.36 -9.74
CA LEU A 105 6.40 6.37 -9.36
C LEU A 105 5.24 6.40 -10.36
N MET A 106 5.54 6.64 -11.64
CA MET A 106 4.54 6.96 -12.66
C MET A 106 3.50 5.85 -12.92
N TYR A 107 3.93 4.59 -12.94
CA TYR A 107 3.09 3.48 -13.42
C TYR A 107 2.96 2.30 -12.44
N GLU A 108 3.54 2.41 -11.23
CA GLU A 108 3.30 1.46 -10.15
C GLU A 108 2.72 2.20 -8.92
N CYS A 109 3.44 3.20 -8.39
CA CYS A 109 3.03 3.90 -7.17
C CYS A 109 1.82 4.81 -7.37
N SER A 110 1.87 5.75 -8.32
CA SER A 110 0.83 6.77 -8.52
C SER A 110 -0.54 6.16 -8.87
N PRO A 111 -0.66 5.17 -9.78
CA PRO A 111 -1.96 4.55 -10.05
C PRO A 111 -2.56 3.85 -8.83
N MET A 112 -1.74 3.16 -8.03
CA MET A 112 -2.20 2.46 -6.83
C MET A 112 -2.55 3.43 -5.70
N ALA A 113 -1.76 4.49 -5.52
CA ALA A 113 -2.04 5.56 -4.57
C ALA A 113 -3.38 6.23 -4.89
N TYR A 114 -3.62 6.55 -6.17
CA TYR A 114 -4.88 7.15 -6.62
C TYR A 114 -6.10 6.29 -6.28
N LEU A 115 -6.04 4.98 -6.57
CA LEU A 115 -7.14 4.07 -6.22
C LEU A 115 -7.34 3.99 -4.70
N ILE A 116 -6.27 3.92 -3.92
CA ILE A 116 -6.35 3.82 -2.46
C ILE A 116 -6.95 5.08 -1.85
N GLU A 117 -6.51 6.26 -2.26
CA GLU A 117 -7.04 7.53 -1.76
C GLU A 117 -8.52 7.73 -2.13
N LYS A 118 -8.92 7.39 -3.37
CA LYS A 118 -10.34 7.43 -3.78
C LYS A 118 -11.22 6.44 -3.02
N ALA A 119 -10.64 5.35 -2.52
CA ALA A 119 -11.30 4.41 -1.62
C ALA A 119 -11.29 4.84 -0.14
N GLY A 120 -10.72 6.01 0.19
CA GLY A 120 -10.62 6.53 1.56
C GLY A 120 -9.40 6.04 2.34
N GLY A 121 -8.40 5.50 1.66
CA GLY A 121 -7.12 5.09 2.23
C GLY A 121 -6.06 6.17 2.17
N VAL A 122 -4.84 5.81 2.53
CA VAL A 122 -3.66 6.69 2.47
C VAL A 122 -2.55 6.00 1.70
N ALA A 123 -1.79 6.77 0.91
CA ALA A 123 -0.56 6.32 0.26
C ALA A 123 0.55 7.38 0.40
N THR A 124 1.68 6.99 0.96
CA THR A 124 2.79 7.90 1.32
C THR A 124 4.14 7.29 1.02
N THR A 125 5.16 8.12 0.83
CA THR A 125 6.57 7.70 0.85
C THR A 125 7.09 7.40 2.26
N GLY A 126 6.29 7.72 3.28
CA GLY A 126 6.69 7.85 4.67
C GLY A 126 6.90 9.31 5.09
N LYS A 127 7.14 10.21 4.12
CA LYS A 127 7.41 11.64 4.35
C LYS A 127 6.40 12.56 3.68
N MET A 128 5.92 12.18 2.50
CA MET A 128 4.99 12.97 1.71
C MET A 128 3.99 12.05 0.98
N PRO A 129 2.77 12.54 0.67
CA PRO A 129 1.81 11.81 -0.13
C PRO A 129 2.39 11.44 -1.51
N ILE A 130 2.06 10.26 -2.01
CA ILE A 130 2.59 9.77 -3.29
C ILE A 130 2.12 10.66 -4.46
N LEU A 131 0.88 11.15 -4.41
CA LEU A 131 0.29 11.94 -5.48
C LEU A 131 0.77 13.39 -5.53
N ASP A 132 1.46 13.87 -4.49
CA ASP A 132 2.04 15.21 -4.43
C ASP A 132 3.47 15.26 -5.01
N ILE A 133 4.05 14.11 -5.37
CA ILE A 133 5.40 14.06 -5.93
C ILE A 133 5.37 14.52 -7.38
N VAL A 134 6.07 15.62 -7.68
CA VAL A 134 6.39 16.01 -9.06
C VAL A 134 7.52 15.11 -9.57
N PRO A 135 7.29 14.28 -10.61
CA PRO A 135 8.31 13.36 -11.10
C PRO A 135 9.43 14.08 -11.83
N GLU A 136 10.68 13.72 -11.53
CA GLU A 136 11.90 14.16 -12.23
C GLU A 136 12.20 13.30 -13.47
N SER A 137 11.65 12.08 -13.52
CA SER A 137 11.85 11.12 -14.62
C SER A 137 10.70 10.13 -14.72
N ILE A 138 10.42 9.65 -15.94
CA ILE A 138 9.38 8.62 -16.19
C ILE A 138 9.66 7.29 -15.48
N HIS A 139 10.92 6.99 -15.16
CA HIS A 139 11.34 5.78 -14.44
C HIS A 139 11.78 6.04 -13.00
N GLN A 140 11.47 7.22 -12.46
CA GLN A 140 11.74 7.54 -11.05
C GLN A 140 11.14 6.47 -10.15
N ARG A 141 11.90 6.03 -9.15
CA ARG A 141 11.45 5.10 -8.13
C ARG A 141 10.99 5.85 -6.88
N SER A 142 10.11 5.20 -6.11
CA SER A 142 9.68 5.70 -4.81
C SER A 142 9.53 4.55 -3.81
N PRO A 143 9.86 4.76 -2.52
CA PRO A 143 9.27 3.95 -1.46
C PRO A 143 7.76 4.20 -1.41
N ILE A 144 7.01 3.23 -0.90
CA ILE A 144 5.56 3.38 -0.73
C ILE A 144 5.04 2.61 0.48
N PHE A 145 4.15 3.26 1.23
CA PHE A 145 3.33 2.70 2.29
C PHE A 145 1.89 3.08 1.96
N LEU A 146 1.01 2.08 1.79
CA LEU A 146 -0.38 2.34 1.44
C LEU A 146 -1.34 1.40 2.13
N GLY A 147 -2.59 1.85 2.29
CA GLY A 147 -3.68 1.04 2.77
C GLY A 147 -4.60 1.78 3.74
N SER A 148 -5.02 1.05 4.77
CA SER A 148 -5.91 1.53 5.83
C SER A 148 -5.33 2.76 6.53
N PRO A 149 -6.09 3.88 6.64
CA PRO A 149 -5.59 5.13 7.18
C PRO A 149 -4.92 5.03 8.55
N GLU A 150 -5.50 4.25 9.47
CA GLU A 150 -4.96 4.11 10.83
C GLU A 150 -3.64 3.31 10.84
N ASP A 151 -3.51 2.31 9.96
CA ASP A 151 -2.29 1.50 9.86
C ASP A 151 -1.15 2.29 9.21
N VAL A 152 -1.46 3.08 8.19
CA VAL A 152 -0.48 3.96 7.52
C VAL A 152 -0.07 5.11 8.44
N LYS A 153 -1.01 5.69 9.19
CA LYS A 153 -0.70 6.71 10.20
C LYS A 153 0.25 6.19 11.26
N GLU A 154 0.03 4.99 11.77
CA GLU A 154 0.88 4.37 12.79
C GLU A 154 2.33 4.21 12.29
N VAL A 155 2.56 3.74 11.06
CA VAL A 155 3.93 3.64 10.53
C VAL A 155 4.55 5.03 10.29
N MET A 156 3.79 6.02 9.85
CA MET A 156 4.28 7.40 9.68
C MET A 156 4.72 8.03 11.01
N GLU A 157 3.98 7.78 12.10
CA GLU A 157 4.35 8.25 13.44
C GLU A 157 5.67 7.63 13.90
N ILE A 158 5.89 6.34 13.62
CA ILE A 158 7.17 5.66 13.91
C ILE A 158 8.29 6.22 13.04
N ILE A 159 8.08 6.44 11.74
CA ILE A 159 9.08 7.05 10.85
C ILE A 159 9.49 8.42 11.38
N LYS A 160 8.53 9.25 11.77
CA LYS A 160 8.77 10.57 12.38
C LYS A 160 9.55 10.47 13.68
N LYS A 161 9.24 9.50 14.56
CA LYS A 161 9.97 9.25 15.82
C LYS A 161 11.44 8.94 15.59
N HIS A 162 11.78 8.26 14.49
CA HIS A 162 13.17 7.95 14.14
C HIS A 162 13.87 9.09 13.37
N ASN A 163 13.21 10.24 13.20
CA ASN A 163 13.68 11.38 12.40
C ASN A 163 14.07 10.98 10.97
N LEU A 164 13.34 10.00 10.42
CA LEU A 164 13.64 9.42 9.11
C LEU A 164 12.92 10.12 7.98
#